data_AF-A0A5C9BNC0-F1
#
_entry.id   AF-A0A5C9BNC0-F1
#
_cell.length_a   1.000
_cell.length_b   1.000
_cell.length_c   1.000
_cell.angle_alpha   90.00
_cell.angle_beta   90.00
_cell.angle_gamma   90.00
#
_symmetry.space_group_name_H-M   'P 1'
#
loop_
_entity.id
_entity.type
_entity.pdbx_description
1 polymer ?
#
loop_
_entity_poly.entity_id
_entity_poly.type
_entity_poly.pdbx_seq_one_letter_code
_entity_poly.pdbx_strand_id
1 'polypeptide(L)'
;VGCANHVPVNVLSLPELPRSPIKMRVAYVINPRLPQMDSAQVQLLLEAITKTSREHFGVDLRFDTPVEIPIDAWFGQIPSGTRQQAFQQVYDFKTGKGDPVRFEKAFVAGLKANADTVADVMQYARPYLEAPVQNTYEALGAALAKLQLRRVEQWKSVKALDGGPAMDASPYNEFVMWTYSVLGSRPFELVITNQIIASVEYVAPAAHAALRGGYSNGVTTYNPLARFKTTSIWSTFAFSSEDPWLVQMRGGESYEPSEAAQLAGIAAAHEIGHQLFHLGHPYANAACLMNPVPLFAFRAWANGLSPQNCPMGGSPSMRPGVIKFYGRGEE
;
A
#
# COMPACT_ATOMS: atom_id res chain seq x y z
N VAL A 1 -9.69 -38.10 -9.82
CA VAL A 1 -10.51 -37.26 -8.91
C VAL A 1 -9.72 -37.09 -7.63
N GLY A 2 -8.91 -36.04 -7.56
CA GLY A 2 -8.16 -35.69 -6.35
C GLY A 2 -8.80 -34.43 -5.78
N CYS A 3 -9.55 -34.58 -4.69
CA CYS A 3 -10.08 -33.45 -3.95
C CYS A 3 -8.90 -32.64 -3.44
N ALA A 4 -8.69 -31.45 -4.00
CA ALA A 4 -7.83 -30.46 -3.38
C ALA A 4 -8.45 -30.14 -2.02
N ASN A 5 -7.78 -30.56 -0.95
CA ASN A 5 -8.14 -30.17 0.40
C ASN A 5 -8.03 -28.64 0.45
N HIS A 6 -9.17 -27.95 0.35
CA HIS A 6 -9.27 -26.54 0.66
C HIS A 6 -8.96 -26.41 2.15
N VAL A 7 -7.71 -26.06 2.46
CA VAL A 7 -7.37 -25.57 3.79
C VAL A 7 -8.31 -24.40 4.06
N PRO A 8 -9.14 -24.45 5.12
CA PRO A 8 -10.05 -23.37 5.42
C PRO A 8 -9.23 -22.11 5.67
N VAL A 9 -9.50 -21.08 4.88
CA VAL A 9 -8.84 -19.79 5.01
C VAL A 9 -9.53 -19.06 6.16
N ASN A 10 -8.86 -18.97 7.31
CA ASN A 10 -9.42 -18.28 8.47
C ASN A 10 -9.42 -16.77 8.23
N VAL A 11 -10.62 -16.18 8.17
CA VAL A 11 -10.79 -14.73 8.16
C VAL A 11 -10.35 -14.20 9.53
N LEU A 12 -9.39 -13.30 9.53
CA LEU A 12 -8.91 -12.66 10.75
C LEU A 12 -10.03 -11.81 11.38
N SER A 13 -10.27 -12.02 12.67
CA SER A 13 -11.20 -11.21 13.45
C SER A 13 -10.70 -9.77 13.60
N LEU A 14 -11.61 -8.83 13.86
CA LEU A 14 -11.21 -7.47 14.23
C LEU A 14 -10.30 -7.52 15.48
N PRO A 15 -9.19 -6.77 15.55
CA PRO A 15 -8.31 -6.79 16.71
C PRO A 15 -8.99 -6.22 17.96
N GLU A 16 -8.74 -6.85 19.10
CA GLU A 16 -9.05 -6.24 20.40
C GLU A 16 -7.96 -5.22 20.74
N LEU A 17 -8.32 -3.93 20.67
CA LEU A 17 -7.37 -2.85 20.94
C LEU A 17 -7.17 -2.66 22.45
N PRO A 18 -5.93 -2.50 22.93
CA PRO A 18 -5.68 -2.24 24.34
C PRO A 18 -6.19 -0.85 24.73
N ARG A 19 -6.29 -0.61 26.05
CA ARG A 19 -6.46 0.77 26.55
C ARG A 19 -5.24 1.61 26.12
N SER A 20 -5.52 2.81 25.61
CA SER A 20 -4.55 3.76 25.09
C SER A 20 -3.38 4.01 26.07
N PRO A 21 -2.12 4.19 25.59
CA PRO A 21 -1.73 4.20 24.17
C PRO A 21 -1.47 2.81 23.59
N ILE A 22 -1.74 2.65 22.29
CA ILE A 22 -1.45 1.45 21.51
C ILE A 22 0.04 1.45 21.14
N LYS A 23 0.80 0.52 21.71
CA LYS A 23 2.25 0.40 21.42
C LYS A 23 2.52 -0.32 20.10
N MET A 24 3.37 0.25 19.26
CA MET A 24 3.69 -0.22 17.91
C MET A 24 5.21 -0.43 17.77
N ARG A 25 5.64 -1.65 17.44
CA ARG A 25 7.04 -1.94 17.10
C ARG A 25 7.31 -1.52 15.67
N VAL A 26 8.41 -0.78 15.47
CA VAL A 26 8.76 -0.19 14.17
C VAL A 26 10.06 -0.78 13.63
N ALA A 27 10.05 -1.19 12.37
CA ALA A 27 11.26 -1.40 11.59
C ALA A 27 11.42 -0.28 10.56
N TYR A 28 12.66 0.14 10.31
CA TYR A 28 13.02 0.97 9.17
C TYR A 28 13.90 0.18 8.21
N VAL A 29 13.30 -0.30 7.11
CA VAL A 29 13.97 -1.13 6.11
C VAL A 29 14.59 -0.24 5.04
N ILE A 30 15.91 -0.27 4.94
CA ILE A 30 16.68 0.70 4.15
C ILE A 30 17.27 0.04 2.91
N ASN A 31 16.96 0.60 1.74
CA ASN A 31 17.72 0.39 0.52
C ASN A 31 18.71 1.55 0.33
N PRO A 32 20.03 1.34 0.46
CA PRO A 32 21.01 2.42 0.35
C PRO A 32 21.10 3.02 -1.06
N ARG A 33 20.51 2.37 -2.07
CA ARG A 33 20.47 2.86 -3.45
C ARG A 33 19.40 3.94 -3.66
N LEU A 34 18.53 4.22 -2.69
CA LEU A 34 17.38 5.11 -2.85
C LEU A 34 17.37 6.26 -1.82
N PRO A 35 16.76 7.42 -2.13
CA PRO A 35 16.66 8.54 -1.19
C PRO A 35 15.95 8.13 0.11
N GLN A 36 16.61 8.31 1.24
CA GLN A 36 16.11 7.92 2.57
C GLN A 36 15.79 9.14 3.43
N MET A 37 14.92 8.93 4.43
CA MET A 37 14.66 9.90 5.49
C MET A 37 15.70 9.70 6.60
N ASP A 38 16.25 10.77 7.13
CA ASP A 38 17.09 10.70 8.33
C ASP A 38 16.26 10.41 9.59
N SER A 39 16.92 10.21 10.73
CA SER A 39 16.23 9.88 11.98
C SER A 39 15.27 10.98 12.45
N ALA A 40 15.56 12.25 12.17
CA ALA A 40 14.67 13.36 12.54
C ALA A 40 13.42 13.37 11.65
N GLN A 41 13.58 13.11 10.36
CA GLN A 41 12.46 12.94 9.42
C GLN A 41 11.61 11.72 9.75
N VAL A 42 12.21 10.58 10.10
CA VAL A 42 11.46 9.40 10.55
C VAL A 42 10.68 9.71 11.83
N GLN A 43 11.26 10.44 12.78
CA GLN A 43 10.56 10.89 13.99
C GLN A 43 9.37 11.80 13.67
N LEU A 44 9.54 12.79 12.78
CA LEU A 44 8.45 13.66 12.30
C LEU A 44 7.34 12.87 11.61
N LEU A 45 7.68 11.85 10.82
CA LEU A 45 6.72 10.95 10.20
C LEU A 45 5.90 10.22 11.26
N LEU A 46 6.54 9.62 12.28
CA LEU A 46 5.85 8.89 13.35
C LEU A 46 4.94 9.81 14.19
N GLU A 47 5.37 11.05 14.44
CA GLU A 47 4.55 12.08 15.10
C GLU A 47 3.32 12.43 14.26
N ALA A 48 3.48 12.60 12.96
CA ALA A 48 2.38 12.85 12.04
C ALA A 48 1.40 11.66 11.98
N ILE A 49 1.88 10.40 12.00
CA ILE A 49 1.00 9.22 12.11
C ILE A 49 0.20 9.28 13.42
N THR A 50 0.86 9.57 14.54
CA THR A 50 0.23 9.64 15.86
C THR A 50 -0.88 10.68 15.90
N LYS A 51 -0.57 11.90 15.45
CA LYS A 51 -1.54 13.00 15.38
C LYS A 51 -2.73 12.65 14.49
N THR A 52 -2.45 12.19 13.26
CA THR A 52 -3.49 11.90 12.27
C THR A 52 -4.38 10.73 12.71
N SER A 53 -3.81 9.69 13.31
CA SER A 53 -4.56 8.53 13.83
C SER A 53 -5.45 8.92 15.02
N ARG A 54 -4.98 9.84 15.87
CA ARG A 54 -5.81 10.40 16.96
C ARG A 54 -6.98 11.21 16.41
N GLU A 55 -6.73 12.08 15.43
CA GLU A 55 -7.74 12.94 14.83
C GLU A 55 -8.81 12.16 14.05
N HIS A 56 -8.41 11.15 13.28
CA HIS A 56 -9.32 10.43 12.38
C HIS A 56 -9.90 9.15 12.95
N PHE A 57 -9.22 8.50 13.89
CA PHE A 57 -9.64 7.21 14.44
C PHE A 57 -9.78 7.22 15.97
N GLY A 58 -9.47 8.33 16.64
CA GLY A 58 -9.62 8.44 18.10
C GLY A 58 -8.67 7.54 18.89
N VAL A 59 -7.59 7.04 18.28
CA VAL A 59 -6.58 6.21 18.97
C VAL A 59 -5.29 6.97 19.18
N ASP A 60 -4.68 6.70 20.33
CA ASP A 60 -3.34 7.18 20.63
C ASP A 60 -2.32 6.09 20.34
N LEU A 61 -1.29 6.43 19.57
CA LEU A 61 -0.23 5.51 19.20
C LEU A 61 1.05 5.89 19.93
N ARG A 62 1.83 4.86 20.30
CA ARG A 62 3.19 5.04 20.79
C ARG A 62 4.12 4.10 20.05
N PHE A 63 5.08 4.66 19.33
CA PHE A 63 6.07 3.90 18.60
C PHE A 63 7.29 3.60 19.46
N ASP A 64 7.80 2.38 19.36
CA ASP A 64 9.16 2.07 19.82
C ASP A 64 10.19 2.75 18.90
N THR A 65 11.42 2.90 19.37
CA THR A 65 12.52 3.38 18.52
C THR A 65 12.65 2.47 17.29
N PRO A 66 12.64 3.04 16.06
CA PRO A 66 12.78 2.24 14.85
C PRO A 66 14.06 1.40 14.85
N VAL A 67 13.92 0.13 14.51
CA VAL A 67 15.06 -0.76 14.26
C VAL A 67 15.42 -0.67 12.79
N GLU A 68 16.62 -0.15 12.49
CA GLU A 68 17.12 -0.11 11.11
C GLU A 68 17.52 -1.50 10.63
N ILE A 69 17.06 -1.88 9.44
CA ILE A 69 17.32 -3.19 8.84
C ILE A 69 17.69 -2.99 7.36
N PRO A 70 18.88 -3.45 6.92
CA PRO A 70 19.21 -3.46 5.50
C PRO A 70 18.20 -4.27 4.66
N ILE A 71 17.84 -3.77 3.48
CA ILE A 71 16.81 -4.39 2.64
C ILE A 71 17.17 -5.83 2.21
N ASP A 72 18.45 -6.12 2.00
CA ASP A 72 18.94 -7.46 1.70
C ASP A 72 18.74 -8.43 2.88
N ALA A 73 19.03 -7.99 4.10
CA ALA A 73 18.72 -8.72 5.32
C ALA A 73 17.20 -8.90 5.49
N TRP A 74 16.41 -7.91 5.09
CA TRP A 74 14.95 -8.01 5.11
C TRP A 74 14.43 -9.06 4.11
N PHE A 75 14.88 -9.07 2.87
CA PHE A 75 14.37 -10.04 1.89
C PHE A 75 15.07 -11.42 1.98
N GLY A 76 16.25 -11.48 2.60
CA GLY A 76 17.03 -12.69 2.82
C GLY A 76 16.36 -13.70 3.75
N GLN A 77 15.46 -13.26 4.64
CA GLN A 77 14.74 -14.13 5.56
C GLN A 77 13.48 -14.77 4.94
N ILE A 78 13.10 -14.40 3.71
CA ILE A 78 11.94 -15.00 3.04
C ILE A 78 12.31 -16.42 2.58
N PRO A 79 11.65 -17.48 3.08
CA PRO A 79 11.93 -18.85 2.64
C PRO A 79 11.75 -19.00 1.13
N SER A 80 12.56 -19.87 0.50
CA SER A 80 12.54 -20.08 -0.95
C SER A 80 11.17 -20.50 -1.49
N GLY A 81 10.49 -21.43 -0.83
CA GLY A 81 9.13 -21.85 -1.21
C GLY A 81 8.11 -20.71 -1.13
N THR A 82 8.19 -19.89 -0.08
CA THR A 82 7.39 -18.67 0.10
C THR A 82 7.64 -17.67 -1.02
N ARG A 83 8.91 -17.47 -1.40
CA ARG A 83 9.31 -16.60 -2.51
C ARG A 83 8.75 -17.10 -3.84
N GLN A 84 8.80 -18.42 -4.10
CA GLN A 84 8.23 -19.01 -5.31
C GLN A 84 6.71 -18.81 -5.39
N GLN A 85 6.00 -19.00 -4.27
CA GLN A 85 4.55 -18.74 -4.19
C GLN A 85 4.22 -17.28 -4.49
N ALA A 86 4.97 -16.34 -3.92
CA ALA A 86 4.79 -14.91 -4.18
C ALA A 86 4.99 -14.60 -5.68
N PHE A 87 6.03 -15.13 -6.32
CA PHE A 87 6.27 -14.89 -7.75
C PHE A 87 5.17 -15.41 -8.68
N GLN A 88 4.43 -16.46 -8.30
CA GLN A 88 3.27 -16.95 -9.09
C GLN A 88 2.10 -15.95 -9.13
N GLN A 89 2.12 -14.95 -8.25
CA GLN A 89 1.11 -13.90 -8.16
C GLN A 89 1.54 -12.61 -8.86
N VAL A 90 2.80 -12.51 -9.30
CA VAL A 90 3.34 -11.36 -10.03
C VAL A 90 3.05 -11.51 -11.52
N TYR A 91 2.59 -10.43 -12.14
CA TYR A 91 2.66 -10.26 -13.59
C TYR A 91 4.08 -9.81 -13.95
N ASP A 92 4.81 -10.65 -14.70
CA ASP A 92 6.21 -10.38 -15.06
C ASP A 92 6.32 -9.34 -16.19
N PHE A 93 6.20 -8.06 -15.81
CA PHE A 93 6.41 -6.92 -16.72
C PHE A 93 7.89 -6.64 -16.98
N LYS A 94 8.81 -7.14 -16.14
CA LYS A 94 10.25 -6.93 -16.30
C LYS A 94 10.79 -7.70 -17.51
N THR A 95 10.35 -8.94 -17.71
CA THR A 95 10.74 -9.76 -18.87
C THR A 95 9.70 -9.82 -19.97
N GLY A 96 8.51 -9.24 -19.75
CA GLY A 96 7.41 -9.24 -20.73
C GLY A 96 6.64 -10.55 -20.82
N LYS A 97 6.77 -11.44 -19.81
CA LYS A 97 6.11 -12.76 -19.76
C LYS A 97 4.77 -12.75 -19.01
N GLY A 98 4.31 -11.60 -18.54
CA GLY A 98 3.00 -11.47 -17.92
C GLY A 98 1.83 -11.81 -18.88
N ASP A 99 0.72 -12.28 -18.31
CA ASP A 99 -0.52 -12.61 -19.01
C ASP A 99 -1.51 -11.44 -18.86
N PRO A 100 -1.71 -10.60 -19.90
CA PRO A 100 -2.56 -9.43 -19.82
C PRO A 100 -4.05 -9.80 -19.66
N VAL A 101 -4.48 -10.94 -20.18
CA VAL A 101 -5.87 -11.40 -20.08
C VAL A 101 -6.17 -11.84 -18.65
N ARG A 102 -5.25 -12.57 -18.02
CA ARG A 102 -5.36 -12.91 -16.58
C ARG A 102 -5.35 -11.66 -15.72
N PHE A 103 -4.52 -10.67 -16.04
CA PHE A 103 -4.44 -9.43 -15.29
C PHE A 103 -5.72 -8.59 -15.37
N GLU A 104 -6.31 -8.45 -16.56
CA GLU A 104 -7.61 -7.80 -16.73
C GLU A 104 -8.71 -8.48 -15.91
N LYS A 105 -8.78 -9.82 -15.95
CA LYS A 105 -9.72 -10.60 -15.13
C LYS A 105 -9.51 -10.39 -13.63
N ALA A 106 -8.26 -10.30 -13.19
CA ALA A 106 -7.93 -10.02 -11.79
C ALA A 106 -8.44 -8.65 -11.35
N PHE A 107 -8.33 -7.62 -12.20
CA PHE A 107 -8.89 -6.29 -11.94
C PHE A 107 -10.41 -6.32 -11.77
N VAL A 108 -11.12 -6.96 -12.68
CA VAL A 108 -12.59 -7.08 -12.60
C VAL A 108 -13.00 -7.81 -11.31
N ALA A 109 -12.31 -8.90 -10.96
CA ALA A 109 -12.57 -9.63 -9.73
C ALA A 109 -12.30 -8.80 -8.48
N GLY A 110 -11.18 -8.08 -8.44
CA GLY A 110 -10.80 -7.19 -7.33
C GLY A 110 -11.80 -6.05 -7.12
N LEU A 111 -12.22 -5.39 -8.20
CA LEU A 111 -13.22 -4.33 -8.11
C LEU A 111 -14.57 -4.83 -7.59
N LYS A 112 -15.02 -6.02 -8.03
CA LYS A 112 -16.27 -6.65 -7.55
C LYS A 112 -16.20 -7.09 -6.09
N ALA A 113 -15.01 -7.37 -5.57
CA ALA A 113 -14.80 -7.79 -4.18
C ALA A 113 -14.72 -6.60 -3.20
N ASN A 114 -14.52 -5.37 -3.69
CA ASN A 114 -14.49 -4.18 -2.85
C ASN A 114 -15.89 -3.82 -2.33
N ALA A 115 -15.94 -3.16 -1.17
CA ALA A 115 -17.20 -2.71 -0.56
C ALA A 115 -17.83 -1.50 -1.29
N ASP A 116 -17.02 -0.72 -1.98
CA ASP A 116 -17.45 0.44 -2.76
C ASP A 116 -18.06 0.03 -4.11
N THR A 117 -18.94 0.89 -4.65
CA THR A 117 -19.58 0.62 -5.93
C THR A 117 -18.66 0.98 -7.09
N VAL A 118 -18.91 0.40 -8.28
CA VAL A 118 -18.23 0.82 -9.52
C VAL A 118 -18.34 2.32 -9.77
N ALA A 119 -19.45 2.95 -9.39
CA ALA A 119 -19.66 4.38 -9.58
C ALA A 119 -18.69 5.21 -8.71
N ASP A 120 -18.45 4.79 -7.47
CA ASP A 120 -17.52 5.45 -6.54
C ASP A 120 -16.08 5.35 -7.05
N VAL A 121 -15.67 4.14 -7.45
CA VAL A 121 -14.32 3.93 -8.02
C VAL A 121 -14.17 4.67 -9.35
N MET A 122 -15.21 4.71 -10.18
CA MET A 122 -15.22 5.45 -11.43
C MET A 122 -15.09 6.96 -11.19
N GLN A 123 -15.81 7.52 -10.21
CA GLN A 123 -15.69 8.93 -9.84
C GLN A 123 -14.26 9.29 -9.45
N TYR A 124 -13.62 8.45 -8.64
CA TYR A 124 -12.23 8.61 -8.24
C TYR A 124 -11.25 8.51 -9.42
N ALA A 125 -11.43 7.51 -10.29
CA ALA A 125 -10.48 7.22 -11.36
C ALA A 125 -10.63 8.15 -12.58
N ARG A 126 -11.85 8.62 -12.86
CA ARG A 126 -12.21 9.33 -14.10
C ARG A 126 -11.27 10.47 -14.50
N PRO A 127 -10.80 11.35 -13.59
CA PRO A 127 -9.88 12.43 -13.97
C PRO A 127 -8.55 11.96 -14.57
N TYR A 128 -8.19 10.69 -14.34
CA TYR A 128 -6.89 10.12 -14.67
C TYR A 128 -6.96 9.03 -15.74
N LEU A 129 -8.17 8.66 -16.18
CA LEU A 129 -8.39 7.76 -17.30
C LEU A 129 -8.14 8.51 -18.63
N GLU A 130 -7.57 7.81 -19.59
CA GLU A 130 -7.18 8.42 -20.87
C GLU A 130 -8.33 8.56 -21.87
N ALA A 131 -9.41 7.81 -21.65
CA ALA A 131 -10.59 7.83 -22.49
C ALA A 131 -11.84 7.68 -21.60
N PRO A 132 -13.01 8.14 -22.06
CA PRO A 132 -14.27 7.83 -21.41
C PRO A 132 -14.47 6.31 -21.28
N VAL A 133 -14.89 5.86 -20.11
CA VAL A 133 -15.13 4.44 -19.80
C VAL A 133 -16.56 4.27 -19.33
N GLN A 134 -17.21 3.19 -19.76
CA GLN A 134 -18.55 2.83 -19.29
C GLN A 134 -18.54 2.53 -17.78
N ASN A 135 -19.63 2.85 -17.09
CA ASN A 135 -19.74 2.64 -15.65
C ASN A 135 -20.06 1.18 -15.30
N THR A 136 -19.19 0.26 -15.68
CA THR A 136 -19.27 -1.18 -15.41
C THR A 136 -17.93 -1.70 -14.90
N TYR A 137 -17.96 -2.76 -14.09
CA TYR A 137 -16.75 -3.34 -13.51
C TYR A 137 -15.79 -3.85 -14.58
N GLU A 138 -16.34 -4.43 -15.66
CA GLU A 138 -15.61 -4.95 -16.79
C GLU A 138 -14.88 -3.83 -17.54
N ALA A 139 -15.60 -2.76 -17.90
CA ALA A 139 -15.00 -1.65 -18.66
C ALA A 139 -13.97 -0.90 -17.81
N LEU A 140 -14.26 -0.63 -16.54
CA LEU A 140 -13.34 0.03 -15.63
C LEU A 140 -12.11 -0.83 -15.34
N GLY A 141 -12.30 -2.13 -15.07
CA GLY A 141 -11.20 -3.06 -14.82
C GLY A 141 -10.25 -3.18 -16.01
N ALA A 142 -10.78 -3.32 -17.23
CA ALA A 142 -9.97 -3.35 -18.45
C ALA A 142 -9.20 -2.03 -18.69
N ALA A 143 -9.84 -0.89 -18.44
CA ALA A 143 -9.19 0.41 -18.58
C ALA A 143 -8.05 0.60 -17.56
N LEU A 144 -8.28 0.24 -16.30
CA LEU A 144 -7.26 0.32 -15.24
C LEU A 144 -6.10 -0.65 -15.49
N ALA A 145 -6.37 -1.88 -15.92
CA ALA A 145 -5.33 -2.85 -16.26
C ALA A 145 -4.41 -2.32 -17.38
N LYS A 146 -4.99 -1.83 -18.48
CA LYS A 146 -4.23 -1.24 -19.60
C LYS A 146 -3.48 0.02 -19.20
N LEU A 147 -4.07 0.84 -18.33
CA LEU A 147 -3.41 2.03 -17.79
C LEU A 147 -2.20 1.66 -16.94
N GLN A 148 -2.34 0.71 -16.01
CA GLN A 148 -1.26 0.24 -15.15
C GLN A 148 -0.11 -0.33 -15.97
N LEU A 149 -0.39 -1.23 -16.93
CA LEU A 149 0.65 -1.83 -17.78
C LEU A 149 1.43 -0.80 -18.60
N ARG A 150 0.84 0.33 -18.97
CA ARG A 150 1.57 1.39 -19.67
C ARG A 150 2.36 2.27 -18.72
N ARG A 151 1.77 2.66 -17.58
CA ARG A 151 2.43 3.51 -16.60
C ARG A 151 3.56 2.79 -15.87
N VAL A 152 3.47 1.47 -15.68
CA VAL A 152 4.56 0.69 -15.03
C VAL A 152 5.85 0.71 -15.85
N GLU A 153 5.76 0.83 -17.17
CA GLU A 153 6.95 0.98 -18.03
C GLU A 153 7.72 2.26 -17.72
N GLN A 154 7.05 3.33 -17.27
CA GLN A 154 7.72 4.58 -16.90
C GLN A 154 8.60 4.42 -15.65
N TRP A 155 8.22 3.53 -14.71
CA TRP A 155 9.05 3.22 -13.55
C TRP A 155 10.40 2.59 -13.93
N LYS A 156 10.53 1.98 -15.11
CA LYS A 156 11.82 1.44 -15.59
C LYS A 156 12.83 2.54 -15.92
N SER A 157 12.37 3.77 -16.15
CA SER A 157 13.24 4.92 -16.42
C SER A 157 13.85 5.53 -15.16
N VAL A 158 13.20 5.33 -14.01
CA VAL A 158 13.61 5.89 -12.71
C VAL A 158 14.96 5.33 -12.28
N LYS A 159 15.85 6.24 -11.88
CA LYS A 159 17.21 5.90 -11.46
C LYS A 159 17.35 5.91 -9.94
N ALA A 160 18.18 5.00 -9.46
CA ALA A 160 18.69 4.99 -8.11
C ALA A 160 19.82 6.03 -7.96
N LEU A 161 20.24 6.29 -6.72
CA LEU A 161 21.33 7.20 -6.37
C LEU A 161 22.68 6.79 -6.98
N ASP A 162 22.85 5.50 -7.27
CA ASP A 162 24.04 4.96 -7.93
C ASP A 162 23.99 5.06 -9.47
N GLY A 163 22.96 5.69 -10.03
CA GLY A 163 22.74 5.83 -11.47
C GLY A 163 22.16 4.57 -12.16
N GLY A 164 22.06 3.44 -11.45
CA GLY A 164 21.40 2.23 -11.94
C GLY A 164 19.88 2.34 -11.92
N PRO A 165 19.13 1.34 -12.42
CA PRO A 165 17.68 1.29 -12.28
C PRO A 165 17.28 1.26 -10.79
N ALA A 166 16.26 2.04 -10.42
CA ALA A 166 15.65 1.97 -9.09
C ALA A 166 14.88 0.66 -8.87
N MET A 167 14.34 0.09 -9.94
CA MET A 167 13.83 -1.28 -9.99
C MET A 167 14.81 -2.15 -10.79
N ASP A 168 15.65 -2.90 -10.08
CA ASP A 168 16.59 -3.85 -10.68
C ASP A 168 16.01 -5.28 -10.72
N ALA A 169 16.86 -6.29 -10.89
CA ALA A 169 16.46 -7.69 -10.90
C ALA A 169 16.07 -8.23 -9.51
N SER A 170 16.29 -7.47 -8.43
CA SER A 170 15.84 -7.86 -7.10
C SER A 170 14.31 -7.87 -7.01
N PRO A 171 13.74 -8.58 -6.02
CA PRO A 171 12.30 -8.58 -5.80
C PRO A 171 11.78 -7.37 -5.01
N TYR A 172 12.62 -6.37 -4.72
CA TYR A 172 12.31 -5.34 -3.73
C TYR A 172 11.16 -4.42 -4.13
N ASN A 173 10.87 -4.27 -5.43
CA ASN A 173 9.72 -3.51 -5.91
C ASN A 173 8.41 -4.29 -5.90
N GLU A 174 8.44 -5.62 -5.77
CA GLU A 174 7.27 -6.47 -5.93
C GLU A 174 6.36 -6.37 -4.69
N PHE A 175 5.16 -5.82 -4.86
CA PHE A 175 4.16 -5.66 -3.79
C PHE A 175 3.92 -6.96 -3.02
N VAL A 176 3.70 -8.06 -3.75
CA VAL A 176 3.45 -9.36 -3.12
C VAL A 176 4.65 -9.82 -2.31
N MET A 177 5.89 -9.53 -2.72
CA MET A 177 7.06 -9.92 -1.96
C MET A 177 7.11 -9.22 -0.59
N TRP A 178 6.68 -7.95 -0.51
CA TRP A 178 6.50 -7.27 0.77
C TRP A 178 5.43 -7.94 1.63
N THR A 179 4.28 -8.32 1.05
CA THR A 179 3.22 -9.00 1.82
C THR A 179 3.67 -10.32 2.44
N TYR A 180 4.53 -11.06 1.73
CA TYR A 180 5.10 -12.32 2.20
C TYR A 180 6.30 -12.12 3.13
N SER A 181 6.98 -10.98 3.07
CA SER A 181 8.19 -10.68 3.86
C SER A 181 7.95 -10.61 5.37
N VAL A 182 6.70 -10.43 5.79
CA VAL A 182 6.31 -10.31 7.20
C VAL A 182 5.70 -11.60 7.76
N LEU A 183 5.52 -12.64 6.94
CA LEU A 183 4.99 -13.93 7.40
C LEU A 183 5.98 -14.74 8.26
N GLY A 184 7.27 -14.36 8.23
CA GLY A 184 8.34 -15.00 8.99
C GLY A 184 8.50 -14.44 10.40
N SER A 185 9.72 -14.53 10.94
CA SER A 185 10.12 -14.22 12.31
C SER A 185 10.17 -12.71 12.66
N ARG A 186 9.17 -11.93 12.24
CA ARG A 186 9.17 -10.46 12.36
C ARG A 186 7.95 -9.95 13.08
N PRO A 187 8.11 -9.43 14.30
CA PRO A 187 6.96 -9.05 15.08
C PRO A 187 6.72 -7.52 14.97
N PHE A 188 6.92 -6.91 13.81
CA PHE A 188 6.73 -5.46 13.68
C PHE A 188 5.28 -5.12 13.35
N GLU A 189 4.72 -4.09 13.98
CA GLU A 189 3.41 -3.57 13.63
C GLU A 189 3.51 -2.59 12.45
N LEU A 190 4.59 -1.82 12.38
CA LEU A 190 4.86 -0.87 11.30
C LEU A 190 6.24 -1.12 10.70
N VAL A 191 6.30 -1.20 9.37
CA VAL A 191 7.55 -1.26 8.61
C VAL A 191 7.60 -0.02 7.72
N ILE A 192 8.54 0.86 7.99
CA ILE A 192 8.83 2.00 7.10
C ILE A 192 9.93 1.55 6.15
N THR A 193 9.90 2.00 4.89
CA THR A 193 10.98 1.76 3.95
C THR A 193 11.13 2.90 2.97
N ASN A 194 12.33 3.14 2.45
CA ASN A 194 12.55 4.04 1.32
C ASN A 194 12.46 3.32 -0.05
N GLN A 195 12.11 2.03 -0.05
CA GLN A 195 11.99 1.24 -1.27
C GLN A 195 10.81 1.67 -2.14
N ILE A 196 11.03 1.81 -3.44
CA ILE A 196 9.93 1.89 -4.43
C ILE A 196 9.16 0.56 -4.43
N ILE A 197 7.85 0.60 -4.14
CA ILE A 197 6.95 -0.57 -4.25
C ILE A 197 6.07 -0.34 -5.47
N ALA A 198 6.58 -0.71 -6.64
CA ALA A 198 5.87 -0.60 -7.91
C ALA A 198 5.91 -1.94 -8.66
N SER A 199 4.74 -2.54 -8.86
CA SER A 199 4.60 -3.85 -9.46
C SER A 199 3.28 -4.03 -10.20
N VAL A 200 3.09 -5.23 -10.74
CA VAL A 200 1.84 -5.66 -11.35
C VAL A 200 1.54 -7.03 -10.79
N GLU A 201 0.37 -7.21 -10.19
CA GLU A 201 0.02 -8.45 -9.48
C GLU A 201 -1.36 -8.96 -9.92
N TYR A 202 -1.49 -10.27 -10.03
CA TYR A 202 -2.75 -10.95 -10.32
C TYR A 202 -3.68 -11.03 -9.09
N VAL A 203 -3.24 -10.51 -7.95
CA VAL A 203 -3.96 -10.57 -6.66
C VAL A 203 -4.14 -9.16 -6.12
N ALA A 204 -5.32 -8.89 -5.58
CA ALA A 204 -5.68 -7.61 -4.97
C ALA A 204 -5.30 -6.34 -5.78
N PRO A 205 -5.49 -6.30 -7.12
CA PRO A 205 -5.20 -5.08 -7.88
C PRO A 205 -6.12 -3.94 -7.42
N ALA A 206 -5.55 -2.75 -7.20
CA ALA A 206 -6.26 -1.60 -6.67
C ALA A 206 -6.30 -0.43 -7.67
N ALA A 207 -7.43 0.28 -7.72
CA ALA A 207 -7.61 1.39 -8.66
C ALA A 207 -6.56 2.48 -8.47
N HIS A 208 -6.30 2.91 -7.24
CA HIS A 208 -5.30 3.93 -6.93
C HIS A 208 -3.87 3.51 -7.34
N ALA A 209 -3.50 2.24 -7.16
CA ALA A 209 -2.22 1.72 -7.61
C ALA A 209 -2.13 1.70 -9.14
N ALA A 210 -3.19 1.30 -9.86
CA ALA A 210 -3.23 1.36 -11.32
C ALA A 210 -2.99 2.77 -11.87
N LEU A 211 -3.64 3.78 -11.26
CA LEU A 211 -3.41 5.18 -11.64
C LEU A 211 -1.94 5.58 -11.47
N ARG A 212 -1.21 5.00 -10.53
CA ARG A 212 0.20 5.29 -10.30
C ARG A 212 1.15 4.37 -11.06
N GLY A 213 0.65 3.58 -12.01
CA GLY A 213 1.47 2.60 -12.72
C GLY A 213 1.93 1.43 -11.85
N GLY A 214 1.08 1.00 -10.92
CA GLY A 214 1.35 -0.12 -10.02
C GLY A 214 2.12 0.27 -8.75
N TYR A 215 2.39 1.55 -8.55
CA TYR A 215 3.01 2.02 -7.31
C TYR A 215 2.01 2.02 -6.17
N SER A 216 2.35 1.34 -5.07
CA SER A 216 1.67 1.47 -3.78
C SER A 216 2.57 2.17 -2.78
N ASN A 217 2.00 3.13 -2.04
CA ASN A 217 2.73 3.68 -0.90
C ASN A 217 2.76 2.69 0.26
N GLY A 218 1.73 1.85 0.40
CA GLY A 218 1.64 0.98 1.56
C GLY A 218 0.89 -0.31 1.29
N VAL A 219 1.01 -1.20 2.26
CA VAL A 219 0.17 -2.39 2.35
C VAL A 219 0.03 -2.80 3.80
N THR A 220 -1.20 -3.12 4.19
CA THR A 220 -1.47 -3.86 5.41
C THR A 220 -1.75 -5.31 5.05
N THR A 221 -1.08 -6.23 5.73
CA THR A 221 -1.18 -7.67 5.45
C THR A 221 -1.17 -8.48 6.74
N TYR A 222 -1.56 -9.75 6.65
CA TYR A 222 -1.45 -10.70 7.75
C TYR A 222 0.01 -10.89 8.18
N ASN A 223 0.24 -10.85 9.49
CA ASN A 223 1.51 -11.21 10.12
C ASN A 223 1.23 -11.99 11.41
N PRO A 224 1.54 -13.29 11.48
CA PRO A 224 1.23 -14.12 12.65
C PRO A 224 1.93 -13.67 13.94
N LEU A 225 3.03 -12.92 13.85
CA LEU A 225 3.86 -12.50 14.99
C LEU A 225 3.64 -11.05 15.42
N ALA A 226 2.93 -10.25 14.62
CA ALA A 226 2.48 -8.93 15.04
C ALA A 226 1.38 -9.07 16.10
N ARG A 227 1.28 -8.08 17.00
CA ARG A 227 0.30 -8.10 18.11
C ARG A 227 -1.14 -8.17 17.60
N PHE A 228 -1.43 -7.45 16.51
CA PHE A 228 -2.76 -7.36 15.91
C PHE A 228 -2.97 -8.34 14.76
N LYS A 229 -2.03 -9.30 14.62
CA LYS A 229 -1.98 -10.27 13.51
C LYS A 229 -1.90 -9.63 12.11
N THR A 230 -1.60 -8.34 12.05
CA THR A 230 -1.42 -7.55 10.84
C THR A 230 -0.21 -6.64 10.99
N THR A 231 0.46 -6.36 9.87
CA THR A 231 1.55 -5.39 9.76
C THR A 231 1.25 -4.43 8.63
N SER A 232 1.46 -3.15 8.89
CA SER A 232 1.46 -2.11 7.87
C SER A 232 2.89 -1.88 7.38
N ILE A 233 3.07 -1.87 6.06
CA ILE A 233 4.33 -1.58 5.38
C ILE A 233 4.12 -0.28 4.63
N TRP A 234 5.03 0.68 4.76
CA TRP A 234 4.91 2.01 4.20
C TRP A 234 6.21 2.49 3.53
N SER A 235 6.11 2.83 2.26
CA SER A 235 7.15 3.40 1.42
C SER A 235 7.16 4.92 1.50
N THR A 236 8.32 5.49 1.81
CA THR A 236 8.58 6.94 1.78
C THR A 236 9.10 7.41 0.42
N PHE A 237 9.31 6.51 -0.55
CA PHE A 237 9.96 6.83 -1.83
C PHE A 237 9.26 7.97 -2.60
N ALA A 238 7.92 7.96 -2.63
CA ALA A 238 7.13 8.99 -3.31
C ALA A 238 7.25 10.40 -2.69
N PHE A 239 7.81 10.49 -1.47
CA PHE A 239 8.01 11.72 -0.74
C PHE A 239 9.47 12.18 -0.78
N SER A 240 10.41 11.23 -0.75
CA SER A 240 11.85 11.52 -0.69
C SER A 240 12.53 11.61 -2.05
N SER A 241 11.93 11.07 -3.11
CA SER A 241 12.50 11.11 -4.46
C SER A 241 12.04 12.33 -5.24
N GLU A 242 12.99 12.96 -5.93
CA GLU A 242 12.77 14.06 -6.88
C GLU A 242 13.01 13.61 -8.34
N ASP A 243 12.82 12.31 -8.61
CA ASP A 243 12.89 11.79 -9.97
C ASP A 243 11.87 12.52 -10.88
N PRO A 244 12.26 12.95 -12.11
CA PRO A 244 11.38 13.74 -12.98
C PRO A 244 10.02 13.08 -13.28
N TRP A 245 9.97 11.76 -13.43
CA TRP A 245 8.72 11.05 -13.67
C TRP A 245 7.79 11.12 -12.46
N LEU A 246 8.34 10.93 -11.26
CA LEU A 246 7.56 11.03 -10.02
C LEU A 246 7.08 12.47 -9.80
N VAL A 247 7.93 13.48 -9.99
CA VAL A 247 7.55 14.89 -9.88
C VAL A 247 6.43 15.24 -10.86
N GLN A 248 6.50 14.77 -12.11
CA GLN A 248 5.42 14.92 -13.08
C GLN A 248 4.12 14.29 -12.57
N MET A 249 4.19 13.07 -12.03
CA MET A 249 3.03 12.37 -11.47
C MET A 249 2.49 12.99 -10.17
N ARG A 250 3.29 13.79 -9.47
CA ARG A 250 2.86 14.69 -8.38
C ARG A 250 2.26 16.01 -8.86
N GLY A 251 2.14 16.22 -10.17
CA GLY A 251 1.65 17.49 -10.73
C GLY A 251 2.68 18.61 -10.64
N GLY A 252 3.98 18.27 -10.62
CA GLY A 252 5.07 19.22 -10.50
C GLY A 252 5.44 19.58 -9.07
N GLU A 253 4.81 18.96 -8.06
CA GLU A 253 5.16 19.22 -6.67
C GLU A 253 6.52 18.61 -6.27
N SER A 254 7.26 19.38 -5.50
CA SER A 254 8.40 18.97 -4.68
C SER A 254 8.11 19.34 -3.22
N TYR A 255 8.79 18.66 -2.30
CA TYR A 255 8.59 18.82 -0.86
C TYR A 255 9.91 19.13 -0.17
N GLU A 256 9.87 20.06 0.77
CA GLU A 256 10.98 20.25 1.69
C GLU A 256 11.11 19.02 2.61
N PRO A 257 12.32 18.69 3.12
CA PRO A 257 12.55 17.46 3.88
C PRO A 257 11.59 17.22 5.06
N SER A 258 11.22 18.27 5.79
CA SER A 258 10.27 18.20 6.91
C SER A 258 8.82 18.05 6.46
N GLU A 259 8.43 18.72 5.37
CA GLU A 259 7.11 18.59 4.76
C GLU A 259 6.92 17.17 4.20
N ALA A 260 7.94 16.63 3.52
CA ALA A 260 7.94 15.27 2.99
C ALA A 260 7.68 14.23 4.10
N ALA A 261 8.35 14.38 5.24
CA ALA A 261 8.16 13.52 6.41
C ALA A 261 6.74 13.62 6.99
N GLN A 262 6.21 14.84 7.13
CA GLN A 262 4.86 15.07 7.63
C GLN A 262 3.80 14.49 6.69
N LEU A 263 3.88 14.76 5.39
CA LEU A 263 2.96 14.21 4.38
C LEU A 263 3.04 12.68 4.33
N ALA A 264 4.24 12.11 4.43
CA ALA A 264 4.42 10.66 4.51
C ALA A 264 3.73 10.08 5.75
N GLY A 265 3.81 10.75 6.90
CA GLY A 265 3.17 10.30 8.13
C GLY A 265 1.65 10.44 8.12
N ILE A 266 1.11 11.53 7.59
CA ILE A 266 -0.34 11.69 7.39
C ILE A 266 -0.86 10.58 6.48
N ALA A 267 -0.19 10.33 5.35
CA ALA A 267 -0.57 9.29 4.42
C ALA A 267 -0.40 7.88 4.99
N ALA A 268 0.63 7.62 5.79
CA ALA A 268 0.84 6.32 6.45
C ALA A 268 -0.24 5.98 7.48
N ALA A 269 -0.90 6.98 8.08
CA ALA A 269 -2.03 6.73 8.98
C ALA A 269 -3.19 6.00 8.28
N HIS A 270 -3.31 6.08 6.95
CA HIS A 270 -4.22 5.26 6.16
C HIS A 270 -4.05 3.76 6.45
N GLU A 271 -2.81 3.27 6.50
CA GLU A 271 -2.52 1.87 6.76
C GLU A 271 -2.86 1.47 8.20
N ILE A 272 -2.78 2.40 9.16
CA ILE A 272 -3.25 2.16 10.54
C ILE A 272 -4.77 1.92 10.56
N GLY A 273 -5.53 2.61 9.70
CA GLY A 273 -6.96 2.39 9.53
C GLY A 273 -7.27 0.97 9.03
N HIS A 274 -6.50 0.46 8.09
CA HIS A 274 -6.57 -0.94 7.67
C HIS A 274 -6.17 -1.89 8.80
N GLN A 275 -5.07 -1.62 9.50
CA GLN A 275 -4.47 -2.53 10.48
C GLN A 275 -5.32 -2.71 11.73
N LEU A 276 -5.80 -1.62 12.33
CA LEU A 276 -6.45 -1.64 13.63
C LEU A 276 -7.97 -1.79 13.52
N PHE A 277 -8.54 -1.37 12.40
CA PHE A 277 -9.99 -1.30 12.23
C PHE A 277 -10.50 -2.04 11.00
N HIS A 278 -9.61 -2.52 10.13
CA HIS A 278 -9.98 -3.19 8.88
C HIS A 278 -10.94 -2.33 8.03
N LEU A 279 -10.69 -1.01 7.98
CA LEU A 279 -11.46 -0.09 7.13
C LEU A 279 -11.14 -0.34 5.66
N GLY A 280 -12.08 -0.06 4.77
CA GLY A 280 -11.91 -0.09 3.32
C GLY A 280 -11.59 1.29 2.75
N HIS A 281 -11.64 1.39 1.42
CA HIS A 281 -11.40 2.63 0.70
C HIS A 281 -12.72 3.29 0.31
N PRO A 282 -13.17 4.40 0.93
CA PRO A 282 -14.30 5.20 0.46
C PRO A 282 -13.91 6.15 -0.68
N TYR A 283 -13.79 5.63 -1.90
CA TYR A 283 -13.27 6.34 -3.09
C TYR A 283 -14.05 7.63 -3.43
N ALA A 284 -15.33 7.71 -3.06
CA ALA A 284 -16.18 8.87 -3.35
C ALA A 284 -16.07 10.02 -2.32
N ASN A 285 -15.30 9.87 -1.22
CA ASN A 285 -15.23 10.88 -0.16
C ASN A 285 -13.81 11.45 0.00
N ALA A 286 -13.57 12.62 -0.60
CA ALA A 286 -12.28 13.32 -0.54
C ALA A 286 -11.88 13.78 0.89
N ALA A 287 -12.81 13.84 1.84
CA ALA A 287 -12.51 14.19 3.23
C ALA A 287 -11.98 13.01 4.06
N CYS A 288 -12.11 11.77 3.53
CA CYS A 288 -11.69 10.57 4.24
C CYS A 288 -10.18 10.34 4.13
N LEU A 289 -9.53 10.14 5.28
CA LEU A 289 -8.16 9.62 5.35
C LEU A 289 -8.03 8.25 4.65
N MET A 290 -9.08 7.44 4.71
CA MET A 290 -9.13 6.15 4.03
C MET A 290 -9.40 6.24 2.53
N ASN A 291 -9.73 7.41 1.98
CA ASN A 291 -9.76 7.58 0.52
C ASN A 291 -8.30 7.65 0.05
N PRO A 292 -7.82 6.71 -0.79
CA PRO A 292 -6.43 6.70 -1.22
C PRO A 292 -6.03 8.02 -1.86
N VAL A 293 -4.77 8.44 -1.68
CA VAL A 293 -4.27 9.69 -2.27
C VAL A 293 -4.44 9.62 -3.81
N PRO A 294 -5.19 10.53 -4.45
CA PRO A 294 -5.33 10.53 -5.90
C PRO A 294 -3.98 10.75 -6.57
N LEU A 295 -3.58 9.82 -7.46
CA LEU A 295 -2.29 9.84 -8.14
C LEU A 295 -1.15 10.00 -7.12
N PHE A 296 -0.45 11.13 -7.05
CA PHE A 296 0.50 11.45 -5.98
C PHE A 296 0.26 12.85 -5.37
N ALA A 297 -0.99 13.31 -5.36
CA ALA A 297 -1.37 14.65 -4.90
C ALA A 297 -1.42 14.75 -3.36
N PHE A 298 -0.31 14.45 -2.67
CA PHE A 298 -0.27 14.30 -1.21
C PHE A 298 -0.67 15.58 -0.46
N ARG A 299 -0.16 16.75 -0.89
CA ARG A 299 -0.45 18.03 -0.24
C ARG A 299 -1.93 18.40 -0.37
N ALA A 300 -2.46 18.37 -1.59
CA ALA A 300 -3.87 18.68 -1.85
C ALA A 300 -4.82 17.72 -1.13
N TRP A 301 -4.48 16.43 -1.12
CA TRP A 301 -5.25 15.41 -0.41
C TRP A 301 -5.22 15.64 1.11
N ALA A 302 -4.04 15.86 1.71
CA ALA A 302 -3.91 16.10 3.15
C ALA A 302 -4.70 17.34 3.61
N ASN A 303 -4.68 18.41 2.80
CA ASN A 303 -5.44 19.63 3.07
C ASN A 303 -6.97 19.44 2.98
N GLY A 304 -7.44 18.42 2.26
CA GLY A 304 -8.85 18.11 2.10
C GLY A 304 -9.45 17.23 3.21
N LEU A 305 -8.61 16.64 4.07
CA LEU A 305 -9.04 15.70 5.09
C LEU A 305 -9.89 16.39 6.17
N SER A 306 -10.97 15.73 6.58
CA SER A 306 -11.80 16.17 7.71
C SER A 306 -12.42 14.98 8.43
N PRO A 307 -12.04 14.72 9.70
CA PRO A 307 -12.63 13.62 10.48
C PRO A 307 -14.12 13.85 10.77
N GLN A 308 -14.60 15.11 10.77
CA GLN A 308 -16.02 15.43 10.93
C GLN A 308 -16.84 15.05 9.68
N ASN A 309 -16.27 15.26 8.48
CA ASN A 309 -16.92 14.92 7.21
C ASN A 309 -16.66 13.47 6.77
N CYS A 310 -15.80 12.74 7.49
CA CYS A 310 -15.59 11.31 7.33
C CYS A 310 -15.33 10.62 8.68
N PRO A 311 -16.36 10.50 9.53
CA PRO A 311 -16.24 9.78 10.78
C PRO A 311 -16.15 8.26 10.52
N MET A 312 -15.49 7.54 11.43
CA MET A 312 -15.57 6.08 11.45
C MET A 312 -17.04 5.63 11.51
N GLY A 313 -17.40 4.63 10.71
CA GLY A 313 -18.77 4.14 10.54
C GLY A 313 -19.65 5.01 9.62
N GLY A 314 -19.17 6.16 9.14
CA GLY A 314 -19.96 7.10 8.32
C GLY A 314 -20.30 6.63 6.90
N SER A 315 -19.65 5.57 6.41
CA SER A 315 -19.93 4.93 5.12
C SER A 315 -19.68 3.41 5.20
N PRO A 316 -20.14 2.60 4.23
CA PRO A 316 -19.88 1.15 4.22
C PRO A 316 -18.39 0.81 4.35
N SER A 317 -17.52 1.49 3.60
CA SER A 317 -16.07 1.30 3.66
C SER A 317 -15.44 1.83 4.95
N MET A 318 -16.10 2.72 5.69
CA MET A 318 -15.63 3.21 6.99
C MET A 318 -16.15 2.38 8.18
N ARG A 319 -16.83 1.25 7.95
CA ARG A 319 -17.25 0.34 9.03
C ARG A 319 -16.08 -0.58 9.43
N PRO A 320 -15.75 -0.69 10.73
CA PRO A 320 -14.75 -1.62 11.18
C PRO A 320 -15.04 -3.06 10.76
N GLY A 321 -14.01 -3.79 10.34
CA GLY A 321 -14.12 -5.18 9.91
C GLY A 321 -14.59 -5.37 8.45
N VAL A 322 -14.73 -4.31 7.66
CA VAL A 322 -15.18 -4.43 6.25
C VAL A 322 -14.13 -5.11 5.38
N ILE A 323 -12.85 -4.78 5.55
CA ILE A 323 -11.75 -5.50 4.91
C ILE A 323 -11.50 -6.80 5.64
N LYS A 324 -11.27 -7.86 4.86
CA LYS A 324 -10.97 -9.20 5.37
C LYS A 324 -9.51 -9.51 5.11
N PHE A 325 -8.77 -9.70 6.20
CA PHE A 325 -7.46 -10.34 6.13
C PHE A 325 -7.64 -11.84 6.31
N TYR A 326 -6.82 -12.58 5.59
CA TYR A 326 -6.88 -14.02 5.57
C TYR A 326 -5.59 -14.55 6.17
N GLY A 327 -5.70 -15.25 7.29
CA GLY A 327 -4.61 -16.03 7.83
C GLY A 327 -4.34 -17.24 6.95
N ARG A 328 -3.11 -17.76 6.96
CA ARG A 328 -2.92 -19.15 6.53
C ARG A 328 -3.65 -20.03 7.55
N GLY A 329 -4.49 -20.95 7.09
CA GLY A 329 -4.99 -22.01 7.95
C GLY A 329 -3.80 -22.68 8.62
N GLU A 330 -3.93 -22.97 9.91
CA GLU A 330 -2.90 -23.70 10.65
C GLU A 330 -2.67 -25.05 9.94
N GLU A 331 -1.43 -25.30 9.52
CA GLU A 331 -0.96 -26.64 9.11
C GLU A 331 -0.68 -27.48 10.36
#